data_AF-A0AAV5AW25-F1
#
_entry.id   AF-A0AAV5AW25-F1
#
_cell.length_a   1.000
_cell.length_b   1.000
_cell.length_c   1.000
_cell.angle_alpha   90.00
_cell.angle_beta   90.00
_cell.angle_gamma   90.00
#
_symmetry.space_group_name_H-M   'P 1'
#
loop_
_entity.id
_entity.type
_entity.pdbx_description
1 polymer ?
#
loop_
_entity_poly.entity_id
_entity_poly.type
_entity_poly.pdbx_seq_one_letter_code
_entity_poly.pdbx_strand_id
1 'polypeptide(L)'
;MNELIILKQAPIITYDKIKEVGEKVQKRIADLNLESQVITEHTKQSAKNTRADLNKEFKAFEERKKFIKESVLAPYNEFEANYKNFIAQHYQNADKVLKDKIDFFENQLKEEKAERVKAFFEELCQAEKIDFVTYERLGLNVTLSVTENQLRKQVEEFITKVVNDVDLINGIPESDEYKSEVLFEYKKSLDANHSLRIVKERQEAKQRELARIEAEKQVQAERQAKLQAEQEAKEKEVLQAPQEVKQVPSNQVSSEQNPNNELVETSFKVRGTMEQLKALKQFIISNNIEIL
;
A
#
# COMPACT_ATOMS: atom_id res chain seq x y z
N MET A 1 30.57 14.82 42.52
CA MET A 1 30.59 13.74 41.51
C MET A 1 31.74 13.86 40.49
N ASN A 2 32.68 14.82 40.62
CA ASN A 2 33.64 15.12 39.55
C ASN A 2 35.00 14.41 39.63
N GLU A 3 35.14 13.33 40.42
CA GLU A 3 36.44 12.65 40.58
C GLU A 3 36.34 11.12 40.64
N LEU A 4 35.46 10.48 39.84
CA LEU A 4 35.38 9.02 39.88
C LEU A 4 36.34 8.30 38.92
N ILE A 5 36.81 8.95 37.85
CA ILE A 5 37.70 8.32 36.87
C ILE A 5 38.89 9.23 36.64
N ILE A 6 40.03 8.87 37.23
CA ILE A 6 41.27 9.63 37.12
C ILE A 6 42.34 8.71 36.55
N LEU A 7 42.93 9.10 35.42
CA LEU A 7 44.11 8.43 34.87
C LEU A 7 45.31 8.72 35.78
N LYS A 8 45.71 7.74 36.59
CA LYS A 8 46.83 7.90 37.53
C LYS A 8 48.20 7.93 36.85
N GLN A 9 48.40 7.11 35.81
CA GLN A 9 49.65 7.03 35.07
C GLN A 9 49.35 6.62 33.62
N ALA A 10 49.85 7.39 32.66
CA ALA A 10 49.78 6.99 31.26
C ALA A 10 50.72 5.80 30.99
N PRO A 11 50.37 4.89 30.07
CA PRO A 11 51.26 3.81 29.68
C PRO A 11 52.60 4.35 29.17
N ILE A 12 53.70 3.92 29.79
CA ILE A 12 55.05 4.32 29.39
C ILE A 12 55.61 3.23 28.47
N ILE A 13 55.88 3.59 27.22
CA ILE A 13 56.52 2.71 26.24
C ILE A 13 57.94 3.24 25.99
N THR A 14 58.96 2.49 26.39
CA THR A 14 60.37 2.85 26.13
C THR A 14 60.77 2.41 24.72
N TYR A 15 61.23 3.36 23.90
CA TYR A 15 61.65 3.10 22.51
C TYR A 15 63.05 3.64 22.21
N ASP A 16 63.82 4.05 23.22
CA ASP A 16 65.15 4.67 23.02
C ASP A 16 66.13 3.77 22.26
N LYS A 17 65.97 2.44 22.41
CA LYS A 17 66.80 1.44 21.72
C LYS A 17 66.28 1.06 20.33
N ILE A 18 65.10 1.53 19.90
CA ILE A 18 64.51 1.12 18.63
C ILE A 18 65.40 1.50 17.44
N LYS A 19 66.06 2.67 17.53
CA LYS A 19 67.00 3.16 16.52
C LYS A 19 68.25 2.28 16.46
N GLU A 20 68.87 2.01 17.61
CA GLU A 20 70.06 1.15 17.71
C GLU A 20 69.76 -0.28 17.20
N VAL A 21 68.60 -0.83 17.56
CA VAL A 21 68.15 -2.14 17.08
C VAL A 21 67.89 -2.11 15.57
N GLY A 22 67.27 -1.05 15.05
CA GLY A 22 67.06 -0.84 13.61
C GLY A 22 68.37 -0.79 12.84
N GLU A 23 69.37 -0.07 13.35
CA GLU A 23 70.72 0.01 12.76
C GLU A 23 71.42 -1.36 12.75
N LYS A 24 71.27 -2.16 13.82
CA LYS A 24 71.80 -3.54 13.85
C LYS A 24 71.11 -4.45 12.84
N VAL A 25 69.79 -4.34 12.70
CA VAL A 25 69.02 -5.10 11.69
C VAL A 25 69.48 -4.70 10.29
N GLN A 26 69.62 -3.41 10.01
CA GLN A 26 70.08 -2.90 8.72
C GLN A 26 71.50 -3.37 8.40
N LYS A 27 72.43 -3.26 9.36
CA LYS A 27 73.80 -3.75 9.20
C LYS A 27 73.82 -5.25 8.91
N ARG A 28 73.05 -6.05 9.66
CA ARG A 28 72.95 -7.49 9.41
C ARG A 28 72.44 -7.81 8.02
N ILE A 29 71.41 -7.11 7.55
CA ILE A 29 70.87 -7.31 6.19
C ILE A 29 71.93 -6.96 5.14
N ALA A 30 72.69 -5.88 5.35
CA ALA A 30 73.79 -5.49 4.48
C ALA A 30 74.93 -6.53 4.47
N ASP A 31 75.34 -7.03 5.64
CA ASP A 31 76.42 -8.04 5.77
C ASP A 31 76.08 -9.36 5.05
N LEU A 32 74.78 -9.68 4.91
CA LEU A 32 74.33 -10.86 4.15
C LEU A 32 74.53 -10.72 2.63
N ASN A 33 74.79 -9.51 2.10
CA ASN A 33 75.04 -9.22 0.68
C ASN A 33 74.04 -9.90 -0.27
N LEU A 34 72.76 -9.93 0.11
CA LEU A 34 71.72 -10.76 -0.51
C LEU A 34 71.58 -10.55 -2.03
N GLU A 35 71.74 -9.31 -2.51
CA GLU A 35 71.60 -8.95 -3.93
C GLU A 35 72.72 -9.50 -4.82
N SER A 36 73.91 -9.76 -4.25
CA SER A 36 75.06 -10.30 -4.97
C SER A 36 75.18 -11.82 -4.89
N GLN A 37 74.26 -12.50 -4.20
CA GLN A 37 74.29 -13.96 -4.06
C GLN A 37 73.75 -14.67 -5.31
N VAL A 38 74.55 -15.57 -5.88
CA VAL A 38 74.11 -16.49 -6.94
C VAL A 38 73.60 -17.79 -6.31
N ILE A 39 72.32 -18.11 -6.51
CA ILE A 39 71.71 -19.33 -5.99
C ILE A 39 71.96 -20.50 -6.95
N THR A 40 72.68 -21.51 -6.48
CA THR A 40 72.99 -22.76 -7.18
C THR A 40 72.38 -23.94 -6.43
N GLU A 41 72.43 -25.15 -7.01
CA GLU A 41 71.88 -26.36 -6.36
C GLU A 41 72.50 -26.61 -4.98
N HIS A 42 73.78 -26.31 -4.81
CA HIS A 42 74.50 -26.47 -3.54
C HIS A 42 74.22 -25.33 -2.53
N THR A 43 73.91 -24.10 -2.97
CA THR A 43 73.68 -22.95 -2.06
C THR A 43 72.20 -22.70 -1.72
N LYS A 44 71.26 -23.30 -2.47
CA LYS A 44 69.81 -23.16 -2.29
C LYS A 44 69.33 -23.44 -0.87
N GLN A 45 69.87 -24.46 -0.20
CA GLN A 45 69.44 -24.79 1.16
C GLN A 45 69.89 -23.73 2.18
N SER A 46 71.10 -23.18 2.01
CA SER A 46 71.60 -22.08 2.85
C SER A 46 70.73 -20.83 2.71
N ALA A 47 70.38 -20.44 1.48
CA ALA A 47 69.50 -19.30 1.23
C ALA A 47 68.09 -19.49 1.82
N LYS A 48 67.54 -20.72 1.76
CA LYS A 48 66.28 -21.04 2.44
C LYS A 48 66.36 -20.86 3.95
N ASN A 49 67.47 -21.29 4.56
CA ASN A 49 67.69 -21.15 6.00
C ASN A 49 67.79 -19.66 6.38
N THR A 50 68.60 -18.87 5.67
CA THR A 50 68.71 -17.41 5.90
C THR A 50 67.36 -16.72 5.79
N ARG A 51 66.54 -17.06 4.77
CA ARG A 51 65.17 -16.52 4.63
C ARG A 51 64.28 -16.91 5.81
N ALA A 52 64.37 -18.15 6.28
CA ALA A 52 63.59 -18.61 7.42
C ALA A 52 63.98 -17.84 8.70
N ASP A 53 65.27 -17.60 8.90
CA ASP A 53 65.78 -16.91 10.09
C ASP A 53 65.41 -15.42 10.11
N LEU A 54 65.53 -14.72 8.98
CA LEU A 54 65.05 -13.33 8.85
C LEU A 54 63.54 -13.22 9.15
N ASN A 55 62.74 -14.18 8.65
CA ASN A 55 61.31 -14.21 8.93
C ASN A 55 60.99 -14.49 10.40
N LYS A 56 61.75 -15.36 11.08
CA LYS A 56 61.57 -15.62 12.51
C LYS A 56 61.84 -14.36 13.34
N GLU A 57 62.90 -13.63 13.00
CA GLU A 57 63.24 -12.38 13.70
C GLU A 57 62.22 -11.28 13.49
N PHE A 58 61.76 -11.10 12.25
CA PHE A 58 60.70 -10.15 11.95
C PHE A 58 59.42 -10.49 12.74
N LYS A 59 59.03 -11.77 12.79
CA LYS A 59 57.89 -12.22 13.59
C LYS A 59 58.04 -11.90 15.08
N ALA A 60 59.24 -12.11 15.65
CA ALA A 60 59.48 -11.79 17.05
C ALA A 60 59.28 -10.28 17.35
N PHE A 61 59.68 -9.39 16.44
CA PHE A 61 59.41 -7.96 16.58
C PHE A 61 57.92 -7.63 16.49
N GLU A 62 57.20 -8.22 15.54
CA GLU A 62 55.75 -8.02 15.37
C GLU A 62 54.95 -8.55 16.57
N GLU A 63 55.32 -9.71 17.10
CA GLU A 63 54.73 -10.28 18.32
C GLU A 63 54.94 -9.36 19.51
N ARG A 64 56.14 -8.80 19.68
CA ARG A 64 56.42 -7.85 20.76
C ARG A 64 55.61 -6.57 20.61
N LYS A 65 55.49 -6.03 19.39
CA LYS A 65 54.63 -4.86 19.10
C LYS A 65 53.18 -5.14 19.47
N LYS A 66 52.64 -6.29 19.05
CA LYS A 66 51.27 -6.71 19.34
C LYS A 66 51.03 -6.86 20.85
N PHE A 67 51.95 -7.53 21.54
CA PHE A 67 51.89 -7.69 23.00
C PHE A 67 51.83 -6.35 23.74
N ILE A 68 52.65 -5.36 23.33
CA ILE A 68 52.63 -4.02 23.93
C ILE A 68 51.26 -3.37 23.71
N LYS A 69 50.71 -3.41 22.49
CA LYS A 69 49.39 -2.86 22.18
C LYS A 69 48.29 -3.51 23.04
N GLU A 70 48.29 -4.83 23.14
CA GLU A 70 47.30 -5.57 23.92
C GLU A 70 47.42 -5.26 25.41
N SER A 71 48.65 -5.19 25.94
CA SER A 71 48.90 -4.85 27.35
C SER A 71 48.45 -3.43 27.71
N VAL A 72 48.59 -2.48 26.78
CA VAL A 72 48.14 -1.10 26.95
C VAL A 72 46.61 -0.98 26.86
N LEU A 73 45.98 -1.72 25.95
CA LEU A 73 44.53 -1.67 25.75
C LEU A 73 43.76 -2.50 26.78
N ALA A 74 44.34 -3.56 27.35
CA ALA A 74 43.69 -4.39 28.36
C ALA A 74 43.07 -3.59 29.52
N PRO A 75 43.81 -2.72 30.25
CA PRO A 75 43.23 -1.94 31.34
C PRO A 75 42.20 -0.92 30.86
N TYR A 76 42.35 -0.38 29.65
CA TYR A 76 41.36 0.51 29.06
C TYR A 76 40.04 -0.22 28.75
N ASN A 77 40.12 -1.41 28.14
CA ASN A 77 38.95 -2.21 27.80
C ASN A 77 38.21 -2.69 29.05
N GLU A 78 38.94 -3.06 30.11
CA GLU A 78 38.35 -3.42 31.40
C GLU A 78 37.65 -2.21 32.04
N PHE A 79 38.29 -1.04 32.02
CA PHE A 79 37.67 0.21 32.45
C PHE A 79 36.41 0.52 31.64
N GLU A 80 36.47 0.44 30.31
CA GLU A 80 35.34 0.73 29.42
C GLU A 80 34.16 -0.23 29.69
N ALA A 81 34.44 -1.52 29.87
CA ALA A 81 33.43 -2.51 30.21
C ALA A 81 32.76 -2.19 31.56
N ASN A 82 33.55 -1.86 32.58
CA ASN A 82 33.03 -1.44 33.88
C ASN A 82 32.23 -0.14 33.79
N TYR A 83 32.71 0.86 33.03
CA TYR A 83 31.99 2.11 32.78
C TYR A 83 30.62 1.85 32.13
N LYS A 84 30.57 0.99 31.11
CA LYS A 84 29.32 0.61 30.44
C LYS A 84 28.34 -0.05 31.41
N ASN A 85 28.81 -1.01 32.20
CA ASN A 85 27.98 -1.78 33.12
C ASN A 85 27.48 -0.95 34.30
N PHE A 86 28.35 -0.15 34.92
CA PHE A 86 28.05 0.52 36.19
C PHE A 86 27.61 1.97 36.05
N ILE A 87 27.78 2.59 34.87
CA ILE A 87 27.41 3.99 34.65
C ILE A 87 26.48 4.09 33.44
N ALA A 88 26.97 3.74 32.25
CA ALA A 88 26.24 4.02 31.01
C ALA A 88 24.87 3.31 30.98
N GLN A 89 24.84 2.02 31.32
CA GLN A 89 23.61 1.21 31.31
C GLN A 89 22.55 1.78 32.27
N HIS A 90 22.92 2.29 33.44
CA HIS A 90 21.97 2.86 34.39
C HIS A 90 21.36 4.16 33.87
N TYR A 91 22.15 5.05 33.27
CA TYR A 91 21.63 6.27 32.64
C TYR A 91 20.78 5.97 31.41
N GLN A 92 21.20 5.04 30.56
CA GLN A 92 20.42 4.61 29.40
C GLN A 92 19.08 3.99 29.81
N ASN A 93 19.08 3.17 30.86
CA ASN A 93 17.83 2.61 31.41
C ASN A 93 16.94 3.69 32.01
N ALA A 94 17.51 4.64 32.76
CA ALA A 94 16.75 5.74 33.34
C ALA A 94 16.11 6.62 32.25
N ASP A 95 16.88 6.98 31.21
CA ASP A 95 16.39 7.72 30.04
C ASP A 95 15.25 6.97 29.34
N LYS A 96 15.43 5.67 29.06
CA LYS A 96 14.38 4.84 28.47
C LYS A 96 13.11 4.81 29.33
N VAL A 97 13.25 4.60 30.64
CA VAL A 97 12.10 4.58 31.56
C VAL A 97 11.38 5.93 31.58
N LEU A 98 12.12 7.04 31.58
CA LEU A 98 11.53 8.38 31.54
C LEU A 98 10.82 8.62 30.21
N LYS A 99 11.44 8.26 29.09
CA LYS A 99 10.82 8.33 27.76
C LYS A 99 9.52 7.53 27.70
N ASP A 100 9.54 6.26 28.14
CA ASP A 100 8.36 5.39 28.13
C ASP A 100 7.23 6.00 29.00
N LYS A 101 7.56 6.60 30.14
CA LYS A 101 6.58 7.29 31.01
C LYS A 101 6.01 8.56 30.38
N ILE A 102 6.86 9.36 29.73
CA ILE A 102 6.44 10.57 29.03
C ILE A 102 5.52 10.20 27.88
N ASP A 103 5.91 9.24 27.03
CA ASP A 103 5.12 8.79 25.89
C ASP A 103 3.75 8.23 26.35
N PHE A 104 3.71 7.46 27.45
CA PHE A 104 2.47 6.96 28.04
C PHE A 104 1.55 8.11 28.49
N PHE A 105 2.08 9.06 29.27
CA PHE A 105 1.30 10.18 29.78
C PHE A 105 0.81 11.11 28.67
N GLU A 106 1.65 11.37 27.66
CA GLU A 106 1.28 12.16 26.49
C GLU A 106 0.16 11.49 25.67
N ASN A 107 0.17 10.16 25.53
CA ASN A 107 -0.90 9.44 24.87
C ASN A 107 -2.19 9.48 25.68
N GLN A 108 -2.11 9.31 27.01
CA GLN A 108 -3.26 9.47 27.89
C GLN A 108 -3.89 10.87 27.74
N LEU A 109 -3.09 11.94 27.72
CA LEU A 109 -3.60 13.30 27.51
C LEU A 109 -4.27 13.49 26.13
N LYS A 110 -3.78 12.81 25.08
CA LYS A 110 -4.42 12.84 23.75
C LYS A 110 -5.74 12.08 23.76
N GLU A 111 -5.79 10.92 24.40
CA GLU A 111 -7.00 10.10 24.55
C GLU A 111 -8.07 10.86 25.33
N GLU A 112 -7.74 11.41 26.50
CA GLU A 112 -8.68 12.22 27.28
C GLU A 112 -9.19 13.44 26.51
N LYS A 113 -8.32 14.09 25.72
CA LYS A 113 -8.73 15.20 24.83
C LYS A 113 -9.68 14.70 23.73
N ALA A 114 -9.36 13.57 23.11
CA ALA A 114 -10.20 12.96 22.07
C ALA A 114 -11.57 12.57 22.63
N GLU A 115 -11.62 11.98 23.82
CA GLU A 115 -12.86 11.62 24.53
C GLU A 115 -13.72 12.85 24.82
N ARG A 116 -13.13 13.95 25.32
CA ARG A 116 -13.88 15.21 25.54
C ARG A 116 -14.44 15.79 24.25
N VAL A 117 -13.66 15.79 23.17
CA VAL A 117 -14.12 16.27 21.86
C VAL A 117 -15.18 15.34 21.28
N LYS A 118 -15.07 14.03 21.50
CA LYS A 118 -16.06 13.03 21.09
C LYS A 118 -17.38 13.20 21.84
N ALA A 119 -17.34 13.39 23.15
CA ALA A 119 -18.51 13.68 23.95
C ALA A 119 -19.22 14.96 23.48
N PHE A 120 -18.45 16.00 23.16
CA PHE A 120 -18.99 17.24 22.57
C PHE A 120 -19.64 17.01 21.19
N PHE A 121 -19.02 16.20 20.33
CA PHE A 121 -19.62 15.79 19.06
C PHE A 121 -20.94 15.04 19.25
N GLU A 122 -20.99 14.09 20.19
CA GLU A 122 -22.21 13.32 20.50
C GLU A 122 -23.33 14.22 21.03
N GLU A 123 -23.01 15.17 21.90
CA GLU A 123 -23.95 16.19 22.40
C GLU A 123 -24.53 17.04 21.26
N LEU A 124 -23.68 17.52 20.35
CA LEU A 124 -24.11 18.29 19.18
C LEU A 124 -24.96 17.47 18.22
N CYS A 125 -24.57 16.22 17.94
CA CYS A 125 -25.38 15.30 17.12
C CYS A 125 -26.76 15.09 17.73
N GLN A 126 -26.85 14.94 19.05
CA GLN A 126 -28.13 14.78 19.74
C GLN A 126 -28.99 16.05 19.68
N ALA A 127 -28.39 17.23 19.85
CA ALA A 127 -29.09 18.52 19.76
C ALA A 127 -29.68 18.76 18.35
N GLU A 128 -28.89 18.47 17.31
CA GLU A 128 -29.28 18.64 15.90
C GLU A 128 -30.05 17.43 15.33
N LYS A 129 -30.31 16.40 16.15
CA LYS A 129 -31.02 15.16 15.76
C LYS A 129 -30.36 14.41 14.58
N ILE A 130 -29.04 14.41 14.53
CA ILE A 130 -28.25 13.67 13.54
C ILE A 130 -27.88 12.29 14.12
N ASP A 131 -28.39 11.23 13.50
CA ASP A 131 -28.23 9.84 13.97
C ASP A 131 -27.29 8.97 13.10
N PHE A 132 -26.83 9.49 11.96
CA PHE A 132 -26.14 8.71 10.93
C PHE A 132 -24.65 9.03 10.77
N VAL A 133 -24.14 10.03 11.49
CA VAL A 133 -22.73 10.45 11.44
C VAL A 133 -22.00 9.86 12.64
N THR A 134 -20.82 9.27 12.41
CA THR A 134 -19.93 8.81 13.49
C THR A 134 -18.74 9.74 13.68
N TYR A 135 -18.15 9.71 14.87
CA TYR A 135 -17.00 10.57 15.21
C TYR A 135 -15.80 10.36 14.28
N GLU A 136 -15.56 9.10 13.86
CA GLU A 136 -14.43 8.73 13.00
C GLU A 136 -14.53 9.38 11.61
N ARG A 137 -15.75 9.73 11.17
CA ARG A 137 -15.98 10.36 9.86
C ARG A 137 -15.46 11.80 9.78
N LEU A 138 -15.22 12.45 10.93
CA LEU A 138 -14.64 13.79 10.98
C LEU A 138 -13.15 13.77 10.63
N GLY A 139 -12.44 12.65 10.86
CA GLY A 139 -11.01 12.53 10.57
C GLY A 139 -10.14 13.51 11.36
N LEU A 140 -10.53 13.87 12.59
CA LEU A 140 -9.80 14.85 13.40
C LEU A 140 -8.43 14.31 13.82
N ASN A 141 -7.41 15.15 13.64
CA ASN A 141 -6.06 14.86 14.12
C ASN A 141 -5.86 15.44 15.53
N VAL A 142 -6.08 14.62 16.54
CA VAL A 142 -5.93 15.01 17.95
C VAL A 142 -4.45 14.92 18.35
N THR A 143 -3.78 16.07 18.39
CA THR A 143 -2.41 16.19 18.88
C THR A 143 -2.35 16.99 20.18
N LEU A 144 -1.20 16.99 20.85
CA LEU A 144 -0.99 17.84 22.04
C LEU A 144 -0.92 19.32 21.68
N SER A 145 -0.41 19.67 20.50
CA SER A 145 -0.24 21.06 20.04
C SER A 145 -1.55 21.73 19.63
N VAL A 146 -2.53 20.96 19.15
CA VAL A 146 -3.85 21.49 18.78
C VAL A 146 -4.69 21.67 20.05
N THR A 147 -5.26 22.86 20.22
CA THR A 147 -6.11 23.19 21.36
C THR A 147 -7.46 22.50 21.24
N GLU A 148 -8.09 22.18 22.38
CA GLU A 148 -9.42 21.56 22.40
C GLU A 148 -10.47 22.44 21.70
N ASN A 149 -10.40 23.76 21.88
CA ASN A 149 -11.31 24.70 21.23
C ASN A 149 -11.22 24.66 19.70
N GLN A 150 -10.01 24.48 19.14
CA GLN A 150 -9.86 24.37 17.70
C GLN A 150 -10.50 23.09 17.17
N LEU A 151 -10.40 21.98 17.92
CA LEU A 151 -11.06 20.72 17.57
C LEU A 151 -12.58 20.85 17.67
N ARG A 152 -13.10 21.47 18.74
CA ARG A 152 -14.54 21.75 18.89
C ARG A 152 -15.09 22.60 17.74
N LYS A 153 -14.36 23.63 17.32
CA LYS A 153 -14.74 24.44 16.15
C LYS A 153 -14.82 23.60 14.87
N GLN A 154 -13.87 22.68 14.65
CA GLN A 154 -13.94 21.77 13.49
C GLN A 154 -15.16 20.82 13.56
N VAL A 155 -15.51 20.34 14.77
CA VAL A 155 -16.74 19.58 14.99
C VAL A 155 -17.97 20.41 14.63
N GLU A 156 -18.06 21.63 15.15
CA GLU A 156 -19.18 22.56 14.88
C GLU A 156 -19.34 22.85 13.38
N GLU A 157 -18.23 23.18 12.69
CA GLU A 157 -18.23 23.44 11.25
C GLU A 157 -18.70 22.21 10.45
N PHE A 158 -18.26 21.02 10.84
CA PHE A 158 -18.67 19.77 10.22
C PHE A 158 -20.16 19.49 10.42
N ILE A 159 -20.66 19.57 11.66
CA ILE A 159 -22.07 19.34 11.97
C ILE A 159 -22.96 20.37 11.28
N THR A 160 -22.57 21.65 11.32
CA THR A 160 -23.29 22.73 10.64
C THR A 160 -23.42 22.46 9.14
N LYS A 161 -22.36 21.98 8.49
CA LYS A 161 -22.42 21.55 7.08
C LYS A 161 -23.44 20.42 6.88
N VAL A 162 -23.44 19.41 7.75
CA VAL A 162 -24.38 18.28 7.65
C VAL A 162 -25.83 18.75 7.81
N VAL A 163 -26.11 19.61 8.80
CA VAL A 163 -27.45 20.20 8.98
C VAL A 163 -27.88 20.96 7.73
N ASN A 164 -27.02 21.85 7.22
CA ASN A 164 -27.31 22.63 6.01
C ASN A 164 -27.58 21.75 4.78
N ASP A 165 -26.80 20.68 4.60
CA ASP A 165 -26.99 19.74 3.50
C ASP A 165 -28.33 18.98 3.61
N VAL A 166 -28.71 18.57 4.83
CA VAL A 166 -29.99 17.89 5.09
C VAL A 166 -31.16 18.85 4.85
N ASP A 167 -31.06 20.08 5.34
CA ASP A 167 -32.06 21.13 5.11
C ASP A 167 -32.20 21.45 3.62
N LEU A 168 -31.09 21.51 2.89
CA LEU A 168 -31.08 21.68 1.44
C LEU A 168 -31.85 20.55 0.75
N ILE A 169 -31.60 19.29 1.12
CA ILE A 169 -32.29 18.12 0.53
C ILE A 169 -33.78 18.14 0.87
N ASN A 170 -34.13 18.46 2.12
CA ASN A 170 -35.52 18.54 2.56
C ASN A 170 -36.30 19.68 1.87
N GLY A 171 -35.62 20.79 1.56
CA GLY A 171 -36.18 21.96 0.90
C GLY A 171 -36.41 21.82 -0.61
N ILE A 172 -36.02 20.71 -1.24
CA ILE A 172 -36.21 20.47 -2.67
C ILE A 172 -37.71 20.38 -2.99
N PRO A 173 -38.22 21.04 -4.05
CA PRO A 173 -39.63 20.97 -4.46
C PRO A 173 -39.95 19.69 -5.26
N GLU A 174 -39.56 18.52 -4.73
CA GLU A 174 -39.80 17.18 -5.32
C GLU A 174 -40.58 16.28 -4.35
N SER A 175 -40.93 15.07 -4.76
CA SER A 175 -41.67 14.12 -3.91
C SER A 175 -40.86 13.66 -2.68
N ASP A 176 -41.56 13.28 -1.61
CA ASP A 176 -40.92 12.76 -0.40
C ASP A 176 -40.16 11.44 -0.67
N GLU A 177 -40.62 10.63 -1.63
CA GLU A 177 -39.91 9.45 -2.11
C GLU A 177 -38.54 9.83 -2.69
N TYR A 178 -38.49 10.85 -3.56
CA TYR A 178 -37.23 11.33 -4.14
C TYR A 178 -36.28 11.83 -3.05
N LYS A 179 -36.77 12.67 -2.13
CA LYS A 179 -35.98 13.18 -1.00
C LYS A 179 -35.40 12.06 -0.15
N SER A 180 -36.19 11.02 0.13
CA SER A 180 -35.74 9.86 0.90
C SER A 180 -34.61 9.09 0.22
N GLU A 181 -34.67 8.94 -1.11
CA GLU A 181 -33.60 8.28 -1.88
C GLU A 181 -32.32 9.13 -1.90
N VAL A 182 -32.46 10.46 -2.02
CA VAL A 182 -31.32 11.40 -1.93
C VAL A 182 -30.68 11.36 -0.54
N LEU A 183 -31.49 11.38 0.53
CA LEU A 183 -31.00 11.27 1.91
C LEU A 183 -30.27 9.94 2.13
N PHE A 184 -30.78 8.83 1.59
CA PHE A 184 -30.12 7.54 1.70
C PHE A 184 -28.71 7.54 1.08
N GLU A 185 -28.53 8.12 -0.10
CA GLU A 185 -27.19 8.25 -0.70
C GLU A 185 -26.33 9.27 0.05
N TYR A 186 -26.93 10.37 0.53
CA TYR A 186 -26.25 11.39 1.34
C TYR A 186 -25.66 10.79 2.62
N LYS A 187 -26.39 9.95 3.34
CA LYS A 187 -25.89 9.31 4.57
C LYS A 187 -24.62 8.47 4.34
N LYS A 188 -24.36 8.02 3.10
CA LYS A 188 -23.14 7.28 2.74
C LYS A 188 -21.97 8.18 2.37
N SER A 189 -22.23 9.27 1.64
CA SER A 189 -21.20 10.15 1.08
C SER A 189 -20.88 11.35 1.98
N LEU A 190 -21.91 11.92 2.61
CA LEU A 190 -21.96 13.27 3.22
C LEU A 190 -21.72 14.40 2.20
N ASP A 191 -22.12 14.16 0.95
CA ASP A 191 -22.07 15.13 -0.15
C ASP A 191 -23.44 15.21 -0.84
N ALA A 192 -24.16 16.32 -0.61
CA ALA A 192 -25.50 16.54 -1.12
C ALA A 192 -25.52 16.63 -2.65
N ASN A 193 -24.54 17.28 -3.27
CA ASN A 193 -24.47 17.45 -4.73
C ASN A 193 -24.25 16.11 -5.43
N HIS A 194 -23.33 15.30 -4.88
CA HIS A 194 -23.10 13.96 -5.39
C HIS A 194 -24.36 13.09 -5.29
N SER A 195 -25.03 13.12 -4.13
CA SER A 195 -26.24 12.31 -3.90
C SER A 195 -27.39 12.71 -4.82
N LEU A 196 -27.61 14.02 -5.00
CA LEU A 196 -28.63 14.52 -5.93
C LEU A 196 -28.39 14.06 -7.36
N ARG A 197 -27.15 14.14 -7.83
CA ARG A 197 -26.78 13.69 -9.18
C ARG A 197 -27.06 12.20 -9.36
N ILE A 198 -26.62 11.35 -8.43
CA ILE A 198 -26.78 9.89 -8.53
C ILE A 198 -28.25 9.48 -8.54
N VAL A 199 -29.07 10.08 -7.68
CA VAL A 199 -30.51 9.74 -7.62
C VAL A 199 -31.23 10.21 -8.88
N LYS A 200 -30.93 11.42 -9.35
CA LYS A 200 -31.47 11.94 -10.61
C LYS A 200 -31.12 11.03 -11.80
N GLU A 201 -29.85 10.68 -11.96
CA GLU A 201 -29.39 9.77 -13.02
C GLU A 201 -30.09 8.41 -12.95
N ARG A 202 -30.28 7.87 -11.75
CA ARG A 202 -30.99 6.61 -11.53
C ARG A 202 -32.47 6.71 -11.89
N GLN A 203 -33.14 7.80 -11.55
CA GLN A 203 -34.55 8.01 -11.88
C GLN A 203 -34.75 8.18 -13.38
N GLU A 204 -33.90 8.96 -14.05
CA GLU A 204 -33.89 9.10 -15.51
C GLU A 204 -33.60 7.76 -16.20
N ALA A 205 -32.72 6.92 -15.65
CA ALA A 205 -32.49 5.57 -16.16
C ALA A 205 -33.73 4.66 -16.01
N LYS A 206 -34.39 4.68 -14.83
CA LYS A 206 -35.65 3.93 -14.60
C LYS A 206 -36.75 4.37 -15.57
N GLN A 207 -36.91 5.67 -15.78
CA GLN A 207 -37.91 6.21 -16.71
C GLN A 207 -37.62 5.80 -18.17
N ARG A 208 -36.35 5.86 -18.60
CA ARG A 208 -35.95 5.41 -19.95
C ARG A 208 -36.24 3.92 -20.18
N GLU A 209 -35.97 3.08 -19.18
CA GLU A 209 -36.25 1.64 -19.28
C GLU A 209 -37.76 1.35 -19.32
N LEU A 210 -38.56 2.02 -18.46
CA LEU A 210 -40.01 1.90 -18.48
C LEU A 210 -40.61 2.33 -19.81
N ALA A 211 -40.13 3.44 -20.39
CA ALA A 211 -40.55 3.89 -21.71
C ALA A 211 -40.20 2.87 -22.82
N ARG A 212 -39.04 2.21 -22.74
CA ARG A 212 -38.67 1.15 -23.68
C ARG A 212 -39.62 -0.05 -23.57
N ILE A 213 -39.90 -0.50 -22.35
CA ILE A 213 -40.82 -1.63 -22.09
C ILE A 213 -42.24 -1.31 -22.56
N GLU A 214 -42.72 -0.09 -22.34
CA GLU A 214 -44.06 0.33 -22.79
C GLU A 214 -44.13 0.40 -24.32
N ALA A 215 -43.11 0.95 -24.98
CA ALA A 215 -43.02 0.95 -26.44
C ALA A 215 -43.00 -0.47 -27.02
N GLU A 216 -42.21 -1.39 -26.43
CA GLU A 216 -42.19 -2.80 -26.83
C GLU A 216 -43.57 -3.46 -26.67
N LYS A 217 -44.28 -3.21 -25.55
CA LYS A 217 -45.64 -3.71 -25.32
C LYS A 217 -46.65 -3.16 -26.33
N GLN A 218 -46.57 -1.87 -26.66
CA GLN A 218 -47.44 -1.25 -27.66
C GLN A 218 -47.22 -1.87 -29.05
N VAL A 219 -45.96 -2.05 -29.47
CA VAL A 219 -45.63 -2.72 -30.74
C VAL A 219 -46.12 -4.16 -30.78
N GLN A 220 -46.00 -4.91 -29.67
CA GLN A 220 -46.52 -6.27 -29.56
C GLN A 220 -48.05 -6.31 -29.65
N ALA A 221 -48.74 -5.41 -28.95
CA ALA A 221 -50.20 -5.31 -28.99
C ALA A 221 -50.71 -4.95 -30.40
N GLU A 222 -50.07 -4.00 -31.07
CA GLU A 222 -50.40 -3.66 -32.46
C GLU A 222 -50.17 -4.84 -33.42
N ARG A 223 -49.08 -5.59 -33.25
CA ARG A 223 -48.82 -6.79 -34.05
C ARG A 223 -49.88 -7.87 -33.82
N GLN A 224 -50.30 -8.10 -32.56
CA GLN A 224 -51.36 -9.05 -32.24
C GLN A 224 -52.71 -8.63 -32.81
N ALA A 225 -53.07 -7.34 -32.70
CA ALA A 225 -54.29 -6.81 -33.30
C ALA A 225 -54.30 -6.95 -34.83
N LYS A 226 -53.17 -6.70 -35.51
CA LYS A 226 -53.03 -6.95 -36.95
C LYS A 226 -53.19 -8.42 -37.31
N LEU A 227 -52.58 -9.34 -36.55
CA LEU A 227 -52.72 -10.78 -36.78
C LEU A 227 -54.16 -11.27 -36.56
N GLN A 228 -54.87 -10.77 -35.54
CA GLN A 228 -56.27 -11.10 -35.30
C GLN A 228 -57.18 -10.57 -36.42
N ALA A 229 -56.98 -9.32 -36.86
CA ALA A 229 -57.72 -8.78 -37.99
C ALA A 229 -57.47 -9.56 -39.29
N GLU A 230 -56.24 -10.04 -39.53
CA GLU A 230 -55.93 -10.89 -40.69
C GLU A 230 -56.57 -12.29 -40.59
N GLN A 231 -56.66 -12.87 -39.38
CA GLN A 231 -57.35 -14.13 -39.14
C GLN A 231 -58.86 -14.01 -39.32
N GLU A 232 -59.49 -12.96 -38.80
CA GLU A 232 -60.93 -12.70 -39.01
C GLU A 232 -61.26 -12.43 -40.48
N ALA A 233 -60.35 -11.77 -41.22
CA ALA A 233 -60.50 -11.58 -42.66
C ALA A 233 -60.45 -12.93 -43.42
N LYS A 234 -59.51 -13.83 -43.06
CA LYS A 234 -59.43 -15.18 -43.64
C LYS A 234 -60.62 -16.06 -43.26
N GLU A 235 -61.13 -15.97 -42.03
CA GLU A 235 -62.29 -16.77 -41.58
C GLU A 235 -63.59 -16.35 -42.28
N LYS A 236 -63.76 -15.04 -42.57
CA LYS A 236 -64.84 -14.54 -43.42
C LYS A 236 -64.71 -14.99 -44.88
N GLU A 237 -63.50 -15.25 -45.35
CA GLU A 237 -63.23 -15.73 -46.71
C GLU A 237 -63.53 -17.24 -46.90
N VAL A 238 -63.57 -18.04 -45.81
CA VAL A 238 -63.80 -19.51 -45.87
C VAL A 238 -65.30 -19.91 -45.89
N LEU A 239 -66.24 -18.99 -45.59
CA LEU A 239 -67.70 -19.22 -45.64
C LEU A 239 -68.33 -19.04 -47.04
N GLN A 240 -67.51 -18.88 -48.08
CA GLN A 240 -67.94 -18.95 -49.48
C GLN A 240 -67.07 -19.96 -50.24
N ALA A 241 -67.69 -21.00 -50.79
CA ALA A 241 -67.07 -21.95 -51.70
C ALA A 241 -68.11 -22.42 -52.73
N PRO A 242 -67.72 -22.95 -53.92
CA PRO A 242 -66.47 -22.79 -54.69
C PRO A 242 -66.73 -22.55 -56.20
N GLN A 243 -65.65 -22.46 -57.02
CA GLN A 243 -65.49 -22.80 -58.48
C GLN A 243 -64.65 -21.73 -59.22
N GLU A 244 -63.77 -21.98 -60.19
CA GLU A 244 -63.14 -23.18 -60.76
C GLU A 244 -61.88 -22.74 -61.57
N VAL A 245 -60.77 -23.43 -61.32
CA VAL A 245 -59.68 -23.93 -62.19
C VAL A 245 -59.35 -23.31 -63.58
N LYS A 246 -58.04 -23.01 -63.76
CA LYS A 246 -57.07 -23.45 -64.81
C LYS A 246 -56.03 -22.32 -65.07
N GLN A 247 -54.72 -22.48 -65.25
CA GLN A 247 -53.77 -23.60 -65.34
C GLN A 247 -52.33 -23.05 -65.13
N VAL A 248 -51.45 -23.91 -64.61
CA VAL A 248 -49.97 -23.86 -64.36
C VAL A 248 -49.12 -23.83 -65.67
N PRO A 249 -47.75 -23.69 -65.71
CA PRO A 249 -46.73 -24.06 -64.69
C PRO A 249 -45.42 -23.23 -64.50
N SER A 250 -44.69 -23.59 -63.41
CA SER A 250 -43.22 -23.64 -63.15
C SER A 250 -42.39 -22.34 -63.05
N ASN A 251 -41.44 -22.14 -62.12
CA ASN A 251 -40.59 -23.01 -61.26
C ASN A 251 -40.15 -22.19 -60.00
N GLN A 252 -40.30 -22.65 -58.75
CA GLN A 252 -39.27 -23.26 -57.86
C GLN A 252 -37.82 -22.78 -58.12
N VAL A 253 -37.01 -22.33 -57.14
CA VAL A 253 -36.51 -23.11 -55.98
C VAL A 253 -35.93 -22.21 -54.86
N SER A 254 -36.10 -22.68 -53.61
CA SER A 254 -35.12 -22.72 -52.50
C SER A 254 -34.56 -21.40 -51.94
N SER A 255 -35.01 -20.93 -50.76
CA SER A 255 -34.50 -21.29 -49.42
C SER A 255 -33.06 -20.85 -49.17
N GLU A 256 -32.85 -19.87 -48.29
CA GLU A 256 -31.74 -19.90 -47.33
C GLU A 256 -31.93 -18.86 -46.21
N GLN A 257 -31.79 -19.36 -44.99
CA GLN A 257 -31.78 -18.62 -43.73
C GLN A 257 -30.47 -17.82 -43.64
N ASN A 258 -30.55 -16.56 -43.21
CA ASN A 258 -29.39 -15.80 -42.73
C ASN A 258 -29.71 -15.25 -41.33
N PRO A 259 -29.10 -15.78 -40.25
CA PRO A 259 -28.99 -15.04 -39.00
C PRO A 259 -27.91 -13.98 -39.17
N ASN A 260 -28.26 -12.73 -38.90
CA ASN A 260 -27.35 -11.59 -38.93
C ASN A 260 -26.28 -11.79 -37.85
N ASN A 261 -25.05 -12.04 -38.27
CA ASN A 261 -23.89 -12.28 -37.42
C ASN A 261 -23.10 -10.97 -37.31
N GLU A 262 -23.52 -10.07 -36.43
CA GLU A 262 -22.73 -8.88 -36.08
C GLU A 262 -21.67 -9.24 -35.03
N LEU A 263 -20.40 -9.12 -35.42
CA LEU A 263 -19.25 -9.25 -34.51
C LEU A 263 -19.24 -8.07 -33.54
N VAL A 264 -19.42 -8.33 -32.25
CA VAL A 264 -19.36 -7.32 -31.17
C VAL A 264 -17.98 -7.38 -30.51
N GLU A 265 -17.23 -6.29 -30.56
CA GLU A 265 -15.93 -6.14 -29.90
C GLU A 265 -16.09 -5.54 -28.48
N THR A 266 -15.36 -6.09 -27.50
CA THR A 266 -15.34 -5.58 -26.12
C THR A 266 -13.98 -5.80 -25.48
N SER A 267 -13.49 -4.82 -24.72
CA SER A 267 -12.23 -4.91 -23.97
C SER A 267 -12.48 -4.92 -22.47
N PHE A 268 -11.76 -5.77 -21.74
CA PHE A 268 -11.81 -5.85 -20.28
C PHE A 268 -10.46 -6.29 -19.71
N LYS A 269 -10.15 -5.86 -18.49
CA LYS A 269 -8.90 -6.19 -17.79
C LYS A 269 -9.15 -7.27 -16.74
N VAL A 270 -8.39 -8.35 -16.82
CA VAL A 270 -8.44 -9.47 -15.86
C VAL A 270 -7.16 -9.56 -15.05
N ARG A 271 -7.27 -10.00 -13.79
CA ARG A 271 -6.13 -10.30 -12.92
C ARG A 271 -6.33 -11.70 -12.35
N GLY A 272 -5.31 -12.54 -12.48
CA GLY A 272 -5.34 -13.92 -12.01
C GLY A 272 -3.94 -14.52 -12.01
N THR A 273 -3.84 -15.75 -11.52
CA THR A 273 -2.60 -16.53 -11.58
C THR A 273 -2.30 -16.97 -13.02
N MET A 274 -1.05 -17.38 -13.29
CA MET A 274 -0.63 -17.79 -14.63
C MET A 274 -1.45 -18.97 -15.19
N GLU A 275 -1.90 -19.88 -14.33
CA GLU A 275 -2.78 -21.00 -14.71
C GLU A 275 -4.19 -20.53 -15.07
N GLN A 276 -4.75 -19.58 -14.31
CA GLN A 276 -6.08 -19.01 -14.58
C GLN A 276 -6.10 -18.23 -15.92
N LEU A 277 -5.04 -17.48 -16.21
CA LEU A 277 -4.93 -16.75 -17.48
C LEU A 277 -4.74 -17.69 -18.68
N LYS A 278 -4.04 -18.81 -18.52
CA LYS A 278 -3.94 -19.86 -19.56
C LYS A 278 -5.28 -20.54 -19.81
N ALA A 279 -6.02 -20.88 -18.75
CA ALA A 279 -7.35 -21.47 -18.87
C ALA A 279 -8.34 -20.51 -19.56
N LEU A 280 -8.30 -19.22 -19.22
CA LEU A 280 -9.11 -18.19 -19.88
C LEU A 280 -8.76 -18.07 -21.37
N LYS A 281 -7.47 -18.06 -21.72
CA LYS A 281 -7.04 -18.03 -23.12
C LYS A 281 -7.53 -19.26 -23.91
N GLN A 282 -7.42 -20.46 -23.33
CA GLN A 282 -7.93 -21.68 -23.96
C GLN A 282 -9.45 -21.63 -24.15
N PHE A 283 -10.17 -21.12 -23.16
CA PHE A 283 -11.62 -20.96 -23.24
C PHE A 283 -12.04 -20.04 -24.40
N ILE A 284 -11.39 -18.89 -24.55
CA ILE A 284 -11.68 -17.93 -25.64
C ILE A 284 -11.47 -18.57 -27.01
N ILE A 285 -10.33 -19.25 -27.22
CA ILE A 285 -10.01 -19.92 -28.48
C ILE A 285 -10.98 -21.07 -28.76
N SER A 286 -11.36 -21.85 -27.74
CA SER A 286 -12.27 -23.00 -27.90
C SER A 286 -13.70 -22.59 -28.30
N ASN A 287 -14.08 -21.34 -28.04
CA ASN A 287 -15.39 -20.80 -28.41
C ASN A 287 -15.35 -20.00 -29.72
N ASN A 288 -14.28 -20.13 -30.52
CA ASN A 288 -14.08 -19.39 -31.78
C ASN A 288 -14.16 -17.86 -31.61
N ILE A 289 -13.77 -17.35 -30.43
CA ILE A 289 -13.68 -15.91 -30.17
C ILE A 289 -12.25 -15.46 -30.46
N GLU A 290 -12.10 -14.38 -31.25
CA GLU A 290 -10.81 -13.82 -31.59
C GLU A 290 -10.27 -12.95 -30.44
N ILE A 291 -9.00 -13.15 -30.08
CA ILE A 291 -8.29 -12.27 -29.14
C ILE A 291 -7.62 -11.18 -29.98
N LEU A 292 -8.19 -9.97 -29.95
CA LEU A 292 -7.64 -8.77 -30.58
C LEU A 292 -6.50 -8.15 -29.75
#